data_AF-A0A7S4BFW0-F1
#
_entry.id   AF-A0A7S4BFW0-F1
#
_cell.length_a   1.000
_cell.length_b   1.000
_cell.length_c   1.000
_cell.angle_alpha   90.00
_cell.angle_beta   90.00
_cell.angle_gamma   90.00
#
_symmetry.space_group_name_H-M   'P 1'
#
loop_
_entity.id
_entity.type
_entity.pdbx_description
1 polymer ?
#
loop_
_entity_poly.entity_id
_entity_poly.type
_entity_poly.pdbx_seq_one_letter_code
_entity_poly.pdbx_strand_id
1 'polypeptide(L)'
;MSTALFPPVKPFVVSQLERISSSPMRPLDWAARILRNLRPIYAGCGDAVRLLGVAERSLIISRADPSCLSRQEVFACERDVALAILSLADDTRAGEAHALLRRSLEEDTSIGARQRAQLTHVLSSPWLQERL
;
A
#
# COMPACT_ATOMS: atom_id res chain seq x y z
N MET A 1 20.89 -44.41 -16.36
CA MET A 1 19.72 -43.55 -16.67
C MET A 1 19.02 -43.27 -15.35
N SER A 2 19.08 -42.03 -14.86
CA SER A 2 18.46 -41.63 -13.59
C SER A 2 17.03 -41.17 -13.89
N THR A 3 16.04 -41.98 -13.51
CA THR A 3 14.64 -41.59 -13.49
C THR A 3 14.44 -40.66 -12.29
N ALA A 4 14.21 -39.38 -12.55
CA ALA A 4 13.92 -38.40 -11.51
C ALA A 4 12.66 -38.83 -10.74
N LEU A 5 12.88 -39.29 -9.50
CA LEU A 5 11.85 -39.56 -8.50
C LEU A 5 11.36 -38.22 -7.94
N PHE A 6 10.41 -37.59 -8.62
CA PHE A 6 9.63 -36.55 -7.95
C PHE A 6 8.83 -37.21 -6.83
N PRO A 7 8.92 -36.72 -5.58
CA PRO A 7 8.11 -37.27 -4.50
C PRO A 7 6.62 -37.09 -4.85
N PRO A 8 5.74 -38.04 -4.45
CA PRO A 8 4.32 -37.95 -4.75
C PRO A 8 3.76 -36.63 -4.19
N VAL A 9 3.22 -35.82 -5.10
CA VAL A 9 2.55 -34.57 -4.75
C VAL A 9 1.39 -34.93 -3.82
N LYS A 10 1.42 -34.45 -2.57
CA LYS A 10 0.38 -34.75 -1.58
C LYS A 10 -1.00 -34.37 -2.15
N PRO A 11 -2.06 -35.17 -1.96
CA PRO A 11 -3.41 -34.89 -2.50
C PRO A 11 -3.92 -33.48 -2.17
N PHE A 12 -3.50 -32.93 -1.02
CA PHE A 12 -3.75 -31.55 -0.62
C PHE A 12 -3.25 -30.53 -1.65
N VAL A 13 -2.03 -30.70 -2.17
CA VAL A 13 -1.41 -29.80 -3.16
C VAL A 13 -2.14 -29.87 -4.49
N VAL A 14 -2.60 -31.07 -4.92
CA VAL A 14 -3.40 -31.22 -6.15
C VAL A 14 -4.74 -30.47 -6.02
N SER A 15 -5.46 -30.66 -4.91
CA SER A 15 -6.74 -29.96 -4.67
C SER A 15 -6.62 -28.44 -4.49
N GLN A 16 -5.43 -27.96 -4.08
CA GLN A 16 -5.12 -26.53 -4.00
C GLN A 16 -4.82 -25.97 -5.39
N LEU A 17 -4.06 -26.70 -6.21
CA LEU A 17 -3.77 -26.33 -7.59
C LEU A 17 -5.04 -26.29 -8.43
N GLU A 18 -5.92 -27.29 -8.30
CA GLU A 18 -7.23 -27.32 -8.97
C GLU A 18 -8.10 -26.11 -8.61
N ARG A 19 -8.14 -25.73 -7.32
CA ARG A 19 -8.83 -24.53 -6.83
C ARG A 19 -8.22 -23.22 -7.34
N ILE A 20 -6.89 -23.15 -7.46
CA ILE A 20 -6.20 -21.98 -8.02
C ILE A 20 -6.50 -21.87 -9.52
N SER A 21 -6.57 -23.00 -10.24
CA SER A 21 -6.92 -23.02 -11.66
C SER A 21 -8.39 -22.72 -11.93
N SER A 22 -9.31 -23.00 -11.00
CA SER A 22 -10.74 -22.72 -11.17
C SER A 22 -11.11 -21.25 -10.95
N SER A 23 -10.28 -20.49 -10.24
CA SER A 23 -10.47 -19.05 -10.01
C SER A 23 -9.15 -18.30 -10.21
N PRO A 24 -8.72 -18.11 -11.47
CA PRO A 24 -7.48 -17.40 -11.75
C PRO A 24 -7.57 -15.97 -11.19
N MET A 25 -6.54 -15.56 -10.46
CA MET A 25 -6.41 -14.20 -9.95
C MET A 25 -6.40 -13.21 -11.11
N ARG A 26 -7.23 -12.17 -11.06
CA ARG A 26 -7.34 -11.19 -12.14
C ARG A 26 -6.05 -10.35 -12.22
N PRO A 27 -5.74 -9.73 -13.37
CA PRO A 27 -4.52 -8.92 -13.51
C PRO A 27 -4.38 -7.81 -12.46
N LEU A 28 -5.47 -7.14 -12.08
CA LEU A 28 -5.45 -6.10 -11.04
C LEU A 28 -5.20 -6.66 -9.64
N ASP A 29 -5.75 -7.83 -9.33
CA ASP A 29 -5.51 -8.52 -8.05
C ASP A 29 -4.02 -8.90 -7.93
N TRP A 30 -3.40 -9.34 -9.04
CA TRP A 30 -1.96 -9.61 -9.13
C TRP A 30 -1.13 -8.36 -8.89
N ALA A 31 -1.45 -7.26 -9.58
CA ALA A 31 -0.76 -5.99 -9.42
C ALA A 31 -0.88 -5.46 -7.98
N ALA A 32 -2.08 -5.48 -7.39
CA ALA A 32 -2.32 -5.10 -6.00
C ALA A 32 -1.49 -5.93 -5.03
N ARG A 33 -1.43 -7.26 -5.24
CA ARG A 33 -0.62 -8.17 -4.42
C ARG A 33 0.86 -7.86 -4.48
N ILE A 34 1.41 -7.58 -5.66
CA ILE A 34 2.82 -7.22 -5.83
C ILE A 34 3.12 -5.92 -5.09
N LEU A 35 2.30 -4.88 -5.30
CA LEU A 35 2.48 -3.58 -4.66
C LEU A 35 2.38 -3.67 -3.13
N ARG A 36 1.41 -4.44 -2.62
CA ARG A 36 1.26 -4.73 -1.18
C ARG A 36 2.53 -5.32 -0.57
N ASN A 37 3.21 -6.20 -1.29
CA ASN A 37 4.46 -6.82 -0.82
C ASN A 37 5.66 -5.87 -0.91
N LEU A 38 5.71 -5.01 -1.93
CA LEU A 38 6.79 -4.03 -2.11
C LEU A 38 6.72 -2.88 -1.11
N ARG A 39 5.51 -2.46 -0.74
CA ARG A 39 5.27 -1.33 0.17
C ARG A 39 6.04 -1.43 1.49
N PRO A 40 5.92 -2.50 2.31
CA PRO A 40 6.67 -2.61 3.56
C PRO A 40 8.19 -2.70 3.35
N ILE A 41 8.65 -3.20 2.20
CA ILE A 41 10.09 -3.24 1.86
C ILE A 41 10.62 -1.83 1.69
N TYR A 42 9.97 -1.02 0.85
CA TYR A 42 10.41 0.37 0.61
C TYR A 42 10.22 1.27 1.83
N ALA A 43 9.14 1.07 2.59
CA ALA A 43 8.95 1.75 3.87
C ALA A 43 10.06 1.40 4.87
N GLY A 44 10.44 0.12 4.98
CA GLY A 44 11.51 -0.32 5.88
C GLY A 44 12.90 0.19 5.48
N CYS A 45 13.14 0.40 4.18
CA CYS A 45 14.40 0.98 3.68
C CYS A 45 14.44 2.51 3.73
N GLY A 46 13.34 3.19 4.04
CA GLY A 46 13.26 4.65 3.98
C GLY A 46 13.35 5.24 2.57
N ASP A 47 13.03 4.46 1.54
CA ASP A 47 13.08 4.90 0.13
C ASP A 47 11.77 5.62 -0.25
N ALA A 48 11.71 6.92 0.03
CA ALA A 48 10.52 7.74 -0.16
C ALA A 48 10.04 7.78 -1.61
N VAL A 49 10.96 7.79 -2.60
CA VAL A 49 10.61 7.84 -4.02
C VAL A 49 9.91 6.54 -4.45
N ARG A 50 10.49 5.39 -4.10
CA ARG A 50 9.87 4.10 -4.45
C ARG A 50 8.59 3.85 -3.67
N LEU A 51 8.54 4.26 -2.41
CA LEU A 51 7.33 4.17 -1.60
C LEU A 51 6.18 5.00 -2.21
N LEU A 52 6.45 6.24 -2.62
CA LEU A 52 5.48 7.10 -3.31
C LEU A 52 4.92 6.40 -4.55
N GLY A 53 5.80 5.91 -5.42
CA GLY A 53 5.37 5.23 -6.64
C GLY A 53 4.61 3.92 -6.41
N VAL A 54 4.83 3.21 -5.31
CA VAL A 54 4.05 2.01 -4.95
C VAL A 54 2.68 2.39 -4.41
N ALA A 55 2.63 3.38 -3.51
CA ALA A 55 1.40 3.83 -2.87
C ALA A 55 0.44 4.47 -3.89
N GLU A 56 0.94 5.32 -4.78
CA GLU A 56 0.14 5.94 -5.85
C GLU A 56 -0.47 4.90 -6.79
N ARG A 57 0.34 3.93 -7.25
CA ARG A 57 -0.16 2.85 -8.12
C ARG A 57 -1.20 1.98 -7.40
N SER A 58 -1.04 1.77 -6.10
CA SER A 58 -2.03 1.05 -5.28
C SER A 58 -3.36 1.80 -5.22
N LEU A 59 -3.31 3.13 -5.06
CA LEU A 59 -4.50 3.98 -5.09
C LEU A 59 -5.16 4.00 -6.47
N ILE A 60 -4.38 4.06 -7.56
CA ILE A 60 -4.89 3.95 -8.93
C ILE A 60 -5.65 2.63 -9.12
N ILE A 61 -5.07 1.51 -8.66
CA ILE A 61 -5.74 0.21 -8.73
C ILE A 61 -7.04 0.22 -7.91
N SER A 62 -7.04 0.75 -6.68
CA SER A 62 -8.26 0.79 -5.86
C SER A 62 -9.37 1.65 -6.46
N ARG A 63 -9.02 2.69 -7.24
CA ARG A 63 -9.99 3.53 -7.95
C ARG A 63 -10.56 2.80 -9.17
N ALA A 64 -9.73 2.01 -9.85
CA ALA A 64 -10.14 1.19 -10.99
C ALA A 64 -10.99 -0.01 -10.56
N ASP A 65 -10.63 -0.67 -9.46
CA ASP A 65 -11.38 -1.77 -8.86
C ASP A 65 -11.27 -1.74 -7.31
N PRO A 66 -12.34 -1.27 -6.62
CA PRO A 66 -12.38 -1.19 -5.16
C PRO A 66 -12.28 -2.54 -4.44
N SER A 67 -12.43 -3.68 -5.13
CA SER A 67 -12.28 -5.01 -4.53
C SER A 67 -10.83 -5.45 -4.33
N CYS A 68 -9.87 -4.80 -5.02
CA CYS A 68 -8.46 -5.19 -4.98
C CYS A 68 -7.76 -4.83 -3.66
N LEU A 69 -8.22 -3.76 -3.00
CA LEU A 69 -7.67 -3.25 -1.74
C LEU A 69 -8.79 -3.08 -0.72
N SER A 70 -8.53 -3.46 0.53
CA SER A 70 -9.38 -3.07 1.64
C SER A 70 -9.31 -1.56 1.89
N ARG A 71 -10.33 -1.00 2.55
CA ARG A 71 -10.31 0.43 2.95
C ARG A 71 -9.10 0.79 3.80
N GLN A 72 -8.68 -0.10 4.70
CA GLN A 72 -7.50 0.11 5.54
C GLN A 72 -6.21 0.20 4.70
N GLU A 73 -6.10 -0.61 3.65
CA GLU A 73 -4.96 -0.53 2.73
C GLU A 73 -4.97 0.78 1.94
N VAL A 74 -6.14 1.26 1.52
CA VAL A 74 -6.29 2.56 0.86
C VAL A 74 -5.78 3.67 1.78
N PHE A 75 -6.28 3.78 3.02
CA PHE A 75 -5.82 4.81 3.95
C PHE A 75 -4.32 4.70 4.27
N ALA A 76 -3.80 3.48 4.40
CA ALA A 76 -2.37 3.29 4.58
C ALA A 76 -1.56 3.80 3.36
N CYS A 77 -2.04 3.56 2.14
CA CYS A 77 -1.41 4.12 0.94
C CYS A 77 -1.54 5.65 0.88
N GLU A 78 -2.67 6.23 1.26
CA GLU A 78 -2.85 7.70 1.33
C GLU A 78 -1.83 8.34 2.28
N ARG A 79 -1.61 7.73 3.45
CA ARG A 79 -0.57 8.18 4.39
C ARG A 79 0.83 8.06 3.80
N ASP A 80 1.14 6.92 3.17
CA ASP A 80 2.45 6.70 2.56
C ASP A 80 2.74 7.72 1.45
N VAL A 81 1.74 8.05 0.61
CA VAL A 81 1.85 9.13 -0.40
C VAL A 81 2.16 10.46 0.27
N ALA A 82 1.36 10.85 1.25
CA ALA A 82 1.54 12.13 1.90
C ALA A 82 2.88 12.24 2.62
N LEU A 83 3.27 11.23 3.42
CA LEU A 83 4.55 11.22 4.12
C LEU A 83 5.74 11.23 3.16
N ALA A 84 5.62 10.56 2.00
CA ALA A 84 6.65 10.60 0.98
C ALA A 84 6.75 11.98 0.30
N ILE A 85 5.64 12.63 -0.04
CA ILE A 85 5.62 14.02 -0.57
C ILE A 85 6.35 14.96 0.40
N LEU A 86 6.03 14.86 1.70
CA LEU A 86 6.68 15.66 2.73
C LEU A 86 8.18 15.36 2.83
N SER A 87 8.56 14.08 2.82
CA SER A 87 9.97 13.66 2.91
C SER A 87 10.80 14.11 1.71
N LEU A 88 10.18 14.22 0.54
CA LEU A 88 10.79 14.69 -0.70
C LEU A 88 10.76 16.22 -0.84
N ALA A 89 10.10 16.93 0.08
CA ALA A 89 9.85 18.36 0.02
C ALA A 89 9.23 18.80 -1.32
N ASP A 90 8.26 18.03 -1.83
CA ASP A 90 7.54 18.38 -3.06
C ASP A 90 6.45 19.42 -2.76
N ASP A 91 6.86 20.69 -2.81
CA ASP A 91 6.02 21.86 -2.53
C ASP A 91 4.78 21.92 -3.43
N THR A 92 4.86 21.41 -4.67
CA THR A 92 3.75 21.49 -5.63
C THR A 92 2.56 20.61 -5.22
N ARG A 93 2.81 19.62 -4.37
CA ARG A 93 1.81 18.64 -3.91
C ARG A 93 1.53 18.75 -2.41
N ALA A 94 1.96 19.83 -1.75
CA ALA A 94 1.75 20.04 -0.33
C ALA A 94 0.24 19.97 0.06
N GLY A 95 -0.62 20.61 -0.73
CA GLY A 95 -2.09 20.55 -0.54
C GLY A 95 -2.67 19.14 -0.65
N GLU A 96 -2.15 18.32 -1.57
CA GLU A 96 -2.54 16.92 -1.71
C GLU A 96 -2.12 16.11 -0.48
N ALA A 97 -0.86 16.25 -0.03
CA ALA A 97 -0.36 15.57 1.16
C ALA A 97 -1.19 15.91 2.40
N HIS A 98 -1.53 17.19 2.59
CA HIS A 98 -2.39 17.63 3.69
C HIS A 98 -3.79 16.99 3.60
N ALA A 99 -4.42 17.02 2.44
CA ALA A 99 -5.75 16.44 2.24
C ALA A 99 -5.78 14.93 2.52
N LEU A 100 -4.79 14.19 2.02
CA LEU A 100 -4.66 12.74 2.23
C LEU A 100 -4.42 12.39 3.71
N LEU A 101 -3.52 13.10 4.39
CA LEU A 101 -3.27 12.88 5.83
C LEU A 101 -4.50 13.18 6.68
N ARG A 102 -5.18 14.31 6.41
CA ARG A 102 -6.38 14.72 7.12
C ARG A 102 -7.48 13.68 6.96
N ARG A 103 -7.77 13.29 5.72
CA ARG A 103 -8.75 12.25 5.41
C ARG A 103 -8.45 10.95 6.12
N SER A 104 -7.20 10.48 6.03
CA SER A 104 -6.80 9.25 6.70
C SER A 104 -6.96 9.33 8.22
N LEU A 105 -6.70 10.49 8.85
CA LEU A 105 -6.90 10.66 10.28
C LEU A 105 -8.39 10.68 10.65
N GLU A 106 -9.23 11.33 9.86
CA GLU A 106 -10.67 11.42 10.10
C GLU A 106 -11.37 10.05 9.92
N GLU A 107 -10.98 9.27 8.90
CA GLU A 107 -11.72 8.07 8.48
C GLU A 107 -11.09 6.73 8.91
N ASP A 108 -9.77 6.64 9.13
CA ASP A 108 -9.12 5.38 9.49
C ASP A 108 -9.18 5.12 11.02
N THR A 109 -10.12 4.26 11.41
CA THR A 109 -10.32 3.83 12.80
C THR A 109 -9.25 2.85 13.31
N SER A 110 -8.39 2.32 12.43
CA SER A 110 -7.33 1.38 12.81
C SER A 110 -6.06 2.07 13.32
N ILE A 111 -5.94 3.39 13.17
CA ILE A 111 -4.76 4.15 13.62
C ILE A 111 -4.73 4.21 15.14
N GLY A 112 -3.68 3.63 15.74
CA GLY A 112 -3.44 3.69 17.18
C GLY A 112 -3.16 5.11 17.68
N ALA A 113 -3.46 5.39 18.95
CA ALA A 113 -3.38 6.73 19.54
C ALA A 113 -2.00 7.41 19.37
N ARG A 114 -0.91 6.64 19.53
CA ARG A 114 0.46 7.16 19.33
C ARG A 114 0.70 7.60 17.89
N GLN A 115 0.34 6.77 16.91
CA GLN A 115 0.51 7.09 15.50
C GLN A 115 -0.37 8.27 15.10
N ARG A 116 -1.60 8.31 15.61
CA ARG A 116 -2.53 9.44 15.42
C ARG A 116 -1.90 10.76 15.88
N ALA A 117 -1.35 10.79 17.09
CA ALA A 117 -0.67 11.98 17.61
C ALA A 117 0.53 12.41 16.73
N GLN A 118 1.31 11.46 16.23
CA GLN A 118 2.43 11.76 15.32
C GLN A 118 1.96 12.38 14.01
N LEU A 119 0.93 11.79 13.37
CA LEU A 119 0.39 12.31 12.11
C LEU A 119 -0.29 13.68 12.30
N THR A 120 -0.96 13.91 13.43
CA THR A 120 -1.49 15.23 13.79
C THR A 120 -0.38 16.26 13.94
N HIS A 121 0.75 15.89 14.58
CA HIS A 121 1.92 16.77 14.66
C HIS A 121 2.49 17.12 13.28
N VAL A 122 2.56 16.15 12.37
CA VAL A 122 2.99 16.36 10.97
C VAL A 122 2.06 17.33 10.24
N LEU A 123 0.74 17.19 10.41
CA LEU A 123 -0.23 18.12 9.83
C LEU A 123 -0.04 19.55 10.33
N SER A 124 0.33 19.72 11.60
CA SER A 124 0.62 21.02 12.20
C SER A 124 2.05 21.52 11.97
N SER A 125 2.84 20.86 11.12
CA SER A 125 4.23 21.27 10.89
C SER A 125 4.30 22.63 10.17
N PRO A 126 5.24 23.53 10.57
CA PRO A 126 5.37 24.85 9.95
C PRO A 126 5.57 24.77 8.43
N TRP A 127 6.42 23.83 7.98
CA TRP A 127 6.70 23.62 6.56
C TRP A 127 5.41 23.38 5.76
N LEU A 128 4.50 22.54 6.27
CA LEU A 128 3.26 22.23 5.58
C LEU A 128 2.30 23.42 5.64
N GLN A 129 2.18 24.07 6.80
CA GLN A 129 1.28 25.21 6.99
C GLN A 129 1.65 26.43 6.13
N GLU A 130 2.93 26.65 5.87
CA GLU A 130 3.41 27.72 4.98
C GLU A 130 3.08 27.50 3.49
N ARG A 131 2.64 26.29 3.12
CA ARG A 131 2.44 25.84 1.72
C ARG A 131 0.99 25.49 1.39
N LEU A 132 0.06 25.74 2.30
CA LEU A 132 -1.39 25.59 2.13
C LEU A 132 -2.04 26.94 1.89
#